data_AF-A0A438D5I4-F1
#
_entry.id   AF-A0A438D5I4-F1
#
_cell.length_a   1.000
_cell.length_b   1.000
_cell.length_c   1.000
_cell.angle_alpha   90.00
_cell.angle_beta   90.00
_cell.angle_gamma   90.00
#
_symmetry.space_group_name_H-M   'P 1'
#
loop_
_entity.id
_entity.type
_entity.pdbx_description
1 polymer ?
#
loop_
_entity_poly.entity_id
_entity_poly.type
_entity_poly.pdbx_seq_one_letter_code
_entity_poly.pdbx_strand_id
1 'polypeptide(L)'
;MRKSSSSVFRSVRVGQAIYSVASLFNHSCQPNIHAYFLSRTLFLRATEHVAVGCPLELSYGPQVGQWDCKDRQKFLKDEYSFRCECSGCSELNVSDLVLNAFRCVNPDCFGTVLDSCVIKYENEKFERFQGVPQDCISEPHLQVFYFSQSKPVSFFLTKESFSVKWI
;
A
#
# COMPACT_ATOMS: atom_id res chain seq x y z
N MET A 1 -24.10 -5.46 22.37
CA MET A 1 -22.76 -5.12 21.86
C MET A 1 -21.88 -6.36 21.89
N ARG A 2 -21.62 -7.00 20.75
CA ARG A 2 -20.64 -8.10 20.65
C ARG A 2 -19.25 -7.46 20.55
N LYS A 3 -18.43 -7.62 21.59
CA LYS A 3 -16.98 -7.32 21.49
C LYS A 3 -16.38 -8.37 20.55
N SER A 4 -16.07 -7.99 19.32
CA SER A 4 -15.20 -8.79 18.47
C SER A 4 -13.80 -8.72 19.06
N SER A 5 -13.42 -9.74 19.82
CA SER A 5 -12.04 -9.97 20.20
C SER A 5 -11.25 -10.24 18.92
N SER A 6 -10.61 -9.20 18.36
CA SER A 6 -9.60 -9.38 17.33
C SER A 6 -8.42 -10.11 17.99
N SER A 7 -8.35 -11.42 17.85
CA SER A 7 -7.19 -12.20 18.27
C SER A 7 -5.99 -11.71 17.47
N VAL A 8 -5.05 -11.04 18.12
CA VAL A 8 -3.79 -10.63 17.51
C VAL A 8 -3.02 -11.91 17.14
N PHE A 9 -2.95 -12.24 15.86
CA PHE A 9 -2.15 -13.35 15.36
C PHE A 9 -0.67 -12.97 15.52
N ARG A 10 0.02 -13.59 16.48
CA ARG A 10 1.46 -13.41 16.67
C ARG A 10 2.20 -14.46 15.85
N SER A 11 2.93 -14.01 14.83
CA SER A 11 3.89 -14.85 14.10
C SER A 11 5.25 -14.78 14.80
N VAL A 12 5.86 -15.93 15.09
CA VAL A 12 7.20 -16.03 15.69
C VAL A 12 8.12 -16.71 14.68
N ARG A 13 9.30 -16.14 14.44
CA ARG A 13 10.31 -16.73 13.56
C ARG A 13 10.93 -17.95 14.26
N VAL A 14 10.70 -19.14 13.73
CA VAL A 14 11.20 -20.42 14.29
C VAL A 14 12.28 -21.09 13.44
N GLY A 15 12.52 -20.61 12.22
CA GLY A 15 13.51 -21.17 11.30
C GLY A 15 13.43 -20.55 9.91
N GLN A 16 14.23 -21.09 8.97
CA GLN A 16 14.24 -20.73 7.56
C GLN A 16 14.07 -21.99 6.70
N ALA A 17 13.41 -21.84 5.55
CA ALA A 17 13.20 -22.91 4.59
C ALA A 17 13.13 -22.35 3.16
N ILE A 18 13.42 -23.18 2.16
CA ILE A 18 13.38 -22.82 0.75
C ILE A 18 12.16 -23.47 0.11
N TYR A 19 11.34 -22.67 -0.57
CA TYR A 19 10.12 -23.11 -1.25
C TYR A 19 10.19 -22.76 -2.74
N SER A 20 10.81 -23.62 -3.54
CA SER A 20 11.15 -23.31 -4.94
C SER A 20 9.98 -22.81 -5.79
N VAL A 21 8.77 -23.39 -5.63
CA VAL A 21 7.57 -22.95 -6.36
C VAL A 21 7.10 -21.57 -5.88
N ALA A 22 7.12 -21.33 -4.57
CA ALA A 22 6.70 -20.05 -4.01
C ALA A 22 7.68 -18.92 -4.33
N SER A 23 8.95 -19.24 -4.56
CA SER A 23 9.98 -18.28 -4.99
C SER A 23 9.80 -17.76 -6.42
N LEU A 24 8.83 -18.29 -7.18
CA LEU A 24 8.51 -17.79 -8.54
C LEU A 24 7.58 -16.57 -8.53
N PHE A 25 6.84 -16.34 -7.44
CA PHE A 25 5.89 -15.23 -7.37
C PHE A 25 6.62 -13.92 -7.11
N ASN A 26 6.36 -12.92 -7.95
CA ASN A 26 6.95 -11.60 -7.83
C ASN A 26 6.38 -10.82 -6.64
N HIS A 27 7.03 -9.68 -6.38
CA HIS A 27 6.64 -8.79 -5.30
C HIS A 27 5.62 -7.73 -5.71
N SER A 28 4.60 -7.53 -4.87
CA SER A 28 3.83 -6.28 -4.82
C SER A 28 3.70 -5.77 -3.37
N CYS A 29 3.77 -4.45 -3.19
CA CYS A 29 3.49 -3.78 -1.92
C CYS A 29 2.00 -3.79 -1.55
N GLN A 30 1.14 -4.12 -2.51
CA GLN A 30 -0.29 -4.43 -2.37
C GLN A 30 -0.54 -5.80 -2.99
N PRO A 31 -0.13 -6.89 -2.31
CA PRO A 31 -0.17 -8.22 -2.91
C PRO A 31 -1.59 -8.76 -3.04
N ASN A 32 -1.82 -9.57 -4.07
CA ASN A 32 -3.08 -10.27 -4.30
C ASN A 32 -3.07 -11.73 -3.79
N ILE A 33 -1.93 -12.19 -3.26
CA ILE A 33 -1.82 -13.44 -2.50
C ILE A 33 -1.17 -13.23 -1.14
N HIS A 34 -1.68 -13.93 -0.14
CA HIS A 34 -1.13 -13.99 1.21
C HIS A 34 -0.46 -15.33 1.47
N ALA A 35 0.75 -15.27 2.04
CA ALA A 35 1.57 -16.41 2.40
C ALA A 35 1.51 -16.67 3.92
N TYR A 36 1.19 -17.90 4.32
CA TYR A 36 1.19 -18.31 5.72
C TYR A 36 1.66 -19.76 5.89
N PHE A 37 2.12 -20.09 7.10
CA PHE A 37 2.65 -21.41 7.42
C PHE A 37 1.72 -22.18 8.33
N LEU A 38 1.51 -23.46 8.02
CA LEU A 38 1.03 -24.44 9.00
C LEU A 38 2.11 -25.52 9.16
N SER A 39 2.75 -25.52 10.33
CA SER A 39 3.98 -26.26 10.59
C SER A 39 5.06 -25.98 9.53
N ARG A 40 5.40 -26.95 8.67
CA ARG A 40 6.46 -26.86 7.67
C ARG A 40 5.93 -26.57 6.25
N THR A 41 4.61 -26.48 6.11
CA THR A 41 3.97 -26.28 4.81
C THR A 41 3.64 -24.80 4.62
N LEU A 42 4.09 -24.24 3.50
CA LEU A 42 3.74 -22.90 3.05
C LEU A 42 2.44 -22.96 2.25
N PHE A 43 1.45 -22.18 2.68
CA PHE A 43 0.19 -21.98 1.99
C PHE A 43 0.18 -20.59 1.36
N LEU A 44 -0.28 -20.54 0.11
CA LEU A 44 -0.56 -19.30 -0.62
C LEU A 44 -2.06 -19.22 -0.86
N ARG A 45 -2.67 -18.08 -0.55
CA ARG A 45 -4.10 -17.85 -0.71
C ARG A 45 -4.34 -16.50 -1.36
N ALA A 46 -5.14 -16.48 -2.43
CA ALA A 46 -5.60 -15.23 -3.01
C ALA A 46 -6.40 -14.41 -1.99
N THR A 47 -6.12 -13.12 -1.91
CA THR A 47 -6.81 -12.17 -1.02
C THR A 47 -7.95 -11.43 -1.71
N GLU A 48 -8.00 -11.53 -3.03
CA GLU A 48 -8.98 -10.89 -3.90
C GLU A 48 -9.25 -11.77 -5.13
N HIS A 49 -10.21 -11.35 -5.95
CA HIS A 49 -10.45 -11.98 -7.25
C HIS A 49 -9.32 -11.60 -8.22
N VAL A 50 -8.63 -12.59 -8.77
CA VAL A 50 -7.58 -12.39 -9.77
C VAL A 50 -8.06 -12.91 -11.12
N ALA A 51 -8.14 -12.03 -12.11
CA ALA A 51 -8.56 -12.40 -13.45
C ALA A 51 -7.54 -13.34 -14.13
N VAL A 52 -8.02 -14.17 -15.05
CA VAL A 52 -7.16 -15.12 -15.79
C VAL A 52 -6.11 -14.34 -16.58
N GLY A 53 -4.84 -14.75 -16.45
CA GLY A 53 -3.71 -14.12 -17.12
C GLY A 53 -3.05 -13.00 -16.30
N CYS A 54 -3.67 -12.51 -15.23
CA CYS A 54 -3.04 -11.58 -14.31
C CYS A 54 -2.01 -12.29 -13.41
N PRO A 55 -0.88 -11.64 -13.08
CA PRO A 55 0.13 -12.23 -12.21
C PRO A 55 -0.38 -12.37 -10.77
N LEU A 56 0.10 -13.41 -10.10
CA LEU A 56 -0.04 -13.57 -8.66
C LEU A 56 1.22 -13.02 -7.99
N GLU A 57 1.04 -12.13 -7.02
CA GLU A 57 2.13 -11.35 -6.42
C GLU A 57 2.02 -11.36 -4.89
N LEU A 58 3.13 -11.67 -4.22
CA LEU A 58 3.21 -11.75 -2.76
C LEU A 58 4.03 -10.59 -2.18
N SER A 59 3.97 -10.33 -0.87
CA SER A 59 4.85 -9.34 -0.25
C SER A 59 6.17 -9.97 0.21
N TYR A 60 7.30 -9.38 -0.18
CA TYR A 60 8.63 -9.74 0.31
C TYR A 60 8.98 -9.04 1.62
N GLY A 61 8.17 -8.07 2.05
CA GLY A 61 8.45 -7.25 3.21
C GLY A 61 7.24 -6.45 3.67
N PRO A 62 7.46 -5.26 4.26
CA PRO A 62 6.41 -4.35 4.67
C PRO A 62 5.54 -3.90 3.48
N GLN A 63 4.23 -3.88 3.67
CA GLN A 63 3.23 -3.48 2.68
C GLN A 63 2.88 -1.97 2.80
N VAL A 64 2.05 -1.48 1.88
CA VAL A 64 1.41 -0.16 2.01
C VAL A 64 0.74 -0.02 3.37
N GLY A 65 0.93 1.13 4.02
CA GLY A 65 0.37 1.41 5.34
C GLY A 65 1.05 0.68 6.51
N GLN A 66 2.09 -0.12 6.25
CA GLN A 66 2.97 -0.61 7.31
C GLN A 66 4.21 0.28 7.43
N TRP A 67 4.90 0.51 6.31
CA TRP A 67 6.02 1.44 6.17
C TRP A 67 5.70 2.44 5.06
N ASP A 68 6.39 3.59 5.03
CA ASP A 68 6.25 4.52 3.90
C ASP A 68 6.91 3.99 2.61
N CYS A 69 6.56 4.58 1.46
CA CYS A 69 7.00 4.11 0.15
C CYS A 69 8.54 4.17 -0.01
N LYS A 70 9.17 5.21 0.55
CA LYS A 70 10.62 5.41 0.49
C LYS A 70 11.35 4.27 1.21
N ASP A 71 10.91 3.92 2.40
CA ASP A 71 11.53 2.87 3.21
C ASP A 71 11.32 1.48 2.59
N ARG A 72 10.13 1.20 2.02
CA ARG A 72 9.90 -0.03 1.25
C ARG A 72 10.85 -0.15 0.05
N GLN A 73 11.02 0.94 -0.71
CA GLN A 73 11.87 0.97 -1.89
C GLN A 73 13.35 0.79 -1.54
N LYS A 74 13.80 1.39 -0.44
CA LYS A 74 15.14 1.15 0.10
C LYS A 74 15.32 -0.31 0.49
N PHE A 75 14.38 -0.89 1.25
CA PHE A 75 14.42 -2.28 1.67
C PHE A 75 14.51 -3.25 0.48
N LEU A 76 13.66 -3.08 -0.52
CA LEU A 76 13.64 -3.96 -1.70
C LEU A 76 14.92 -3.83 -2.55
N LYS A 77 15.48 -2.63 -2.64
CA LYS A 77 16.76 -2.42 -3.30
C LYS A 77 17.90 -3.10 -2.55
N ASP A 78 17.94 -2.95 -1.23
CA ASP A 78 19.03 -3.46 -0.40
C ASP A 78 18.99 -5.00 -0.27
N GLU A 79 17.81 -5.59 -0.07
CA GLU A 79 17.65 -7.03 0.17
C GLU A 79 17.41 -7.86 -1.10
N TYR A 80 16.80 -7.26 -2.13
CA TYR A 80 16.38 -7.98 -3.34
C TYR A 80 16.91 -7.37 -4.64
N SER A 81 17.72 -6.31 -4.57
CA SER A 81 18.41 -5.70 -5.72
C SER A 81 17.48 -5.21 -6.85
N PHE A 82 16.24 -4.84 -6.55
CA PHE A 82 15.32 -4.26 -7.55
C PHE A 82 14.60 -3.02 -7.02
N ARG A 83 14.05 -2.23 -7.95
CA ARG A 83 13.14 -1.12 -7.66
C ARG A 83 11.72 -1.58 -7.95
N CYS A 84 10.81 -1.41 -7.00
CA CYS A 84 9.43 -1.86 -7.18
C CYS A 84 8.61 -0.86 -8.00
N GLU A 85 7.77 -1.35 -8.90
CA GLU A 85 6.91 -0.53 -9.77
C GLU A 85 5.42 -0.91 -9.66
N CYS A 86 5.05 -1.68 -8.62
CA CYS A 86 3.65 -2.03 -8.35
C CYS A 86 2.79 -0.78 -8.05
N SER A 87 1.46 -0.91 -8.11
CA SER A 87 0.48 0.14 -7.78
C SER A 87 0.75 0.80 -6.43
N GLY A 88 1.08 0.02 -5.40
CA GLY A 88 1.45 0.53 -4.07
C GLY A 88 2.68 1.45 -4.06
N CYS A 89 3.53 1.38 -5.09
CA CYS A 89 4.71 2.22 -5.25
C CYS A 89 4.61 3.24 -6.39
N SER A 90 3.70 3.07 -7.34
CA SER A 90 3.48 3.99 -8.46
C SER A 90 2.34 4.99 -8.21
N GLU A 91 1.37 4.65 -7.36
CA GLU A 91 0.22 5.50 -7.03
C GLU A 91 0.29 6.05 -5.60
N LEU A 92 -0.20 7.27 -5.38
CA LEU A 92 -0.20 7.88 -4.05
C LEU A 92 -1.17 7.15 -3.11
N ASN A 93 -0.64 6.69 -1.98
CA ASN A 93 -1.40 5.93 -0.99
C ASN A 93 -1.54 6.75 0.29
N VAL A 94 -2.78 7.09 0.66
CA VAL A 94 -3.06 7.88 1.88
C VAL A 94 -2.49 7.19 3.12
N SER A 95 -2.59 5.85 3.19
CA SER A 95 -2.04 5.05 4.28
C SER A 95 -0.54 5.27 4.48
N ASP A 96 0.23 5.46 3.41
CA ASP A 96 1.67 5.74 3.52
C ASP A 96 1.93 7.16 4.02
N LEU A 97 1.13 8.13 3.54
CA LEU A 97 1.25 9.52 3.96
C LEU A 97 0.98 9.71 5.45
N VAL A 98 -0.03 9.01 5.98
CA VAL A 98 -0.47 9.20 7.37
C VAL A 98 0.44 8.50 8.40
N LEU A 99 1.28 7.55 7.99
CA LEU A 99 2.18 6.81 8.90
C LEU A 99 3.13 7.72 9.68
N ASN A 100 3.77 8.65 8.97
CA ASN A 100 4.81 9.53 9.50
C ASN A 100 4.33 10.99 9.61
N ALA A 101 3.02 11.17 9.77
CA ALA A 101 2.37 12.45 9.66
C ALA A 101 2.08 13.07 11.03
N PHE A 102 2.26 14.38 11.13
CA PHE A 102 1.96 15.14 12.34
C PHE A 102 0.65 15.89 12.19
N ARG A 103 -0.07 16.10 13.29
CA ARG A 103 -1.22 17.00 13.29
C ARG A 103 -0.75 18.46 13.26
N CYS A 104 -1.47 19.31 12.54
CA CYS A 104 -1.27 20.75 12.65
C CYS A 104 -1.41 21.20 14.12
N VAL A 105 -0.55 22.13 14.56
CA VAL A 105 -0.56 22.65 15.93
C VAL A 105 -1.79 23.51 16.21
N ASN A 106 -2.39 24.09 15.16
CA ASN A 106 -3.63 24.85 15.31
C ASN A 106 -4.81 23.89 15.59
N PRO A 107 -5.50 24.00 16.74
CA PRO A 107 -6.59 23.10 17.10
C PRO A 107 -7.81 23.18 16.16
N ASP A 108 -8.01 24.30 15.47
CA ASP A 108 -9.08 24.48 14.48
C ASP A 108 -8.67 24.01 13.06
N CYS A 109 -7.43 23.53 12.92
CA CYS A 109 -6.93 22.98 11.67
C CYS A 109 -6.92 21.44 11.75
N PHE A 110 -7.73 20.80 10.90
CA PHE A 110 -7.74 19.34 10.74
C PHE A 110 -6.65 18.83 9.78
N GLY A 111 -5.76 19.71 9.34
CA GLY A 111 -4.70 19.40 8.39
C GLY A 111 -3.58 18.55 9.00
N THR A 112 -2.90 17.85 8.10
CA THR A 112 -1.76 16.99 8.40
C THR A 112 -0.48 17.63 7.87
N VAL A 113 0.58 17.60 8.67
CA VAL A 113 1.93 18.06 8.30
C VAL A 113 2.79 16.83 8.02
N LEU A 114 3.33 16.76 6.80
CA LEU A 114 4.19 15.67 6.36
C LEU A 114 5.67 16.05 6.52
N ASP A 115 6.51 15.06 6.78
CA ASP A 115 7.96 15.26 6.74
C ASP A 115 8.43 15.64 5.33
N SER A 116 9.40 16.55 5.24
CA SER A 116 9.92 17.04 3.96
C SER A 116 10.50 15.95 3.06
N CYS A 117 11.09 14.88 3.62
CA CYS A 117 11.62 13.77 2.84
C CYS A 117 10.52 12.90 2.23
N VAL A 118 9.40 12.73 2.93
CA VAL A 118 8.21 12.04 2.42
C VAL A 118 7.61 12.85 1.27
N ILE A 119 7.44 14.17 1.44
CA ILE A 119 6.94 15.06 0.39
C ILE A 119 7.81 14.99 -0.87
N LYS A 120 9.13 15.09 -0.72
CA LYS A 120 10.06 14.99 -1.87
C LYS A 120 9.91 13.67 -2.61
N TYR A 121 9.87 12.56 -1.87
CA TYR A 121 9.76 11.23 -2.47
C TYR A 121 8.45 11.05 -3.25
N GLU A 122 7.32 11.46 -2.66
CA GLU A 122 6.02 11.36 -3.32
C GLU A 122 5.94 12.27 -4.55
N ASN A 123 6.51 13.48 -4.50
CA ASN A 123 6.58 14.35 -5.69
C ASN A 123 7.44 13.73 -6.80
N GLU A 124 8.60 13.16 -6.47
CA GLU A 124 9.47 12.50 -7.45
C GLU A 124 8.82 11.26 -8.08
N LYS A 125 7.91 10.60 -7.36
CA LYS A 125 7.11 9.49 -7.87
C LYS A 125 6.19 9.97 -8.98
N PHE A 126 5.45 11.06 -8.80
CA PHE A 126 4.54 11.58 -9.83
C PHE A 126 5.22 11.98 -11.14
N GLU A 127 6.40 12.61 -11.06
CA GLU A 127 7.15 13.03 -12.25
C GLU A 127 7.62 11.84 -13.10
N ARG A 128 7.73 10.64 -12.52
CA ARG A 128 8.26 9.45 -13.20
C ARG A 128 7.18 8.60 -13.89
N PHE A 129 5.90 8.84 -13.63
CA PHE A 129 4.79 7.97 -14.09
C PHE A 129 3.86 8.61 -15.14
N GLN A 130 4.26 9.72 -15.77
CA GLN A 130 3.58 10.21 -16.98
C GLN A 130 3.89 9.30 -18.18
N GLY A 131 3.25 8.11 -18.23
CA GLY A 131 3.19 7.27 -19.41
C GLY A 131 3.08 5.77 -19.16
N VAL A 132 1.88 5.24 -18.89
CA VAL A 132 1.48 3.85 -19.24
C VAL A 132 -0.04 3.80 -19.51
N PRO A 133 -0.53 3.05 -20.53
CA PRO A 133 -1.96 2.88 -20.82
C PRO A 133 -2.73 2.10 -19.74
N GLN A 134 -3.96 2.52 -19.49
CA GLN A 134 -4.94 1.88 -18.63
C GLN A 134 -5.54 0.65 -19.32
N ASP A 135 -5.19 -0.55 -18.88
CA ASP A 135 -6.04 -1.73 -19.06
C ASP A 135 -5.63 -2.77 -18.02
N CYS A 136 -6.22 -2.67 -16.82
CA CYS A 136 -6.38 -3.71 -15.78
C CYS A 136 -6.89 -3.14 -14.43
N ILE A 137 -7.05 -1.82 -14.28
CA ILE A 137 -7.50 -1.23 -13.01
C ILE A 137 -9.01 -1.05 -13.04
N SER A 138 -9.75 -1.86 -12.26
CA SER A 138 -11.12 -1.56 -11.88
C SER A 138 -11.21 -1.40 -10.36
N GLU A 139 -10.99 -0.17 -9.88
CA GLU A 139 -11.45 0.23 -8.54
C GLU A 139 -12.12 1.62 -8.62
N PRO A 140 -13.44 1.71 -8.36
CA PRO A 140 -14.20 2.95 -8.47
C PRO A 140 -14.31 3.66 -7.12
N HIS A 141 -13.20 4.12 -6.51
CA HIS A 141 -13.34 5.00 -5.34
C HIS A 141 -12.12 5.88 -4.99
N LEU A 142 -11.67 6.75 -5.90
CA LEU A 142 -11.04 8.01 -5.49
C LEU A 142 -11.02 9.03 -6.64
N GLN A 143 -11.89 10.04 -6.59
CA GLN A 143 -11.71 11.24 -7.41
C GLN A 143 -10.58 12.08 -6.81
N VAL A 144 -9.39 11.92 -7.36
CA VAL A 144 -8.27 12.84 -7.14
C VAL A 144 -8.54 14.09 -7.97
N PHE A 145 -8.93 15.19 -7.34
CA PHE A 145 -9.04 16.49 -8.01
C PHE A 145 -7.62 17.04 -8.26
N TYR A 146 -7.21 17.03 -9.52
CA TYR A 146 -6.02 17.76 -9.98
C TYR A 146 -6.29 19.27 -9.93
N PHE A 147 -5.57 20.00 -9.09
CA PHE A 147 -5.40 21.44 -9.30
C PHE A 147 -4.09 21.67 -10.04
N SER A 148 -4.20 22.11 -11.29
CA SER A 148 -3.06 22.56 -12.06
C SER A 148 -2.53 23.89 -11.48
N GLN A 149 -1.21 23.94 -11.38
CA GLN A 149 -0.35 25.09 -11.20
C GLN A 149 -0.23 25.73 -9.79
N SER A 150 1.00 25.62 -9.29
CA SER A 150 1.72 26.58 -8.42
C SER A 150 1.05 27.02 -7.11
N LYS A 151 0.94 26.10 -6.12
CA LYS A 151 1.00 26.39 -4.67
C LYS A 151 1.00 25.09 -3.84
N PRO A 152 1.48 25.11 -2.57
CA PRO A 152 1.72 23.89 -1.79
C PRO A 152 0.44 23.07 -1.62
N VAL A 153 0.57 21.77 -1.81
CA VAL A 153 -0.51 20.78 -1.76
C VAL A 153 -1.20 20.87 -0.39
N SER A 154 -2.47 21.28 -0.39
CA SER A 154 -3.36 21.18 0.76
C SER A 154 -4.32 20.03 0.50
N PHE A 155 -4.21 18.98 1.30
CA PHE A 155 -5.16 17.86 1.27
C PHE A 155 -6.34 18.18 2.17
N PHE A 156 -7.53 18.31 1.58
CA PHE A 156 -8.79 18.33 2.32
C PHE A 156 -9.45 16.95 2.20
N LEU A 157 -9.60 16.25 3.32
CA LEU A 157 -10.45 15.06 3.41
C LEU A 157 -11.86 15.53 3.81
N THR A 158 -12.79 15.55 2.87
CA THR A 158 -14.22 15.72 3.19
C THR A 158 -14.81 14.38 3.60
N LYS A 159 -15.58 14.38 4.70
CA LYS A 159 -16.45 13.26 5.07
C LYS A 159 -17.70 13.33 4.22
N GLU A 160 -17.97 12.32 3.39
CA GLU A 160 -19.35 12.05 2.96
C GLU A 160 -19.92 10.90 3.79
N SER A 161 -21.05 11.17 4.43
CA SER A 161 -21.89 10.17 5.10
C SER A 161 -22.75 9.50 4.05
N PHE A 162 -22.60 8.19 3.85
CA PHE A 162 -23.56 7.41 3.07
C PHE A 162 -24.40 6.54 4.00
N SER A 163 -25.70 6.85 4.03
CA SER A 163 -26.75 6.00 4.57
C SER A 163 -27.28 5.12 3.44
N VAL A 164 -26.92 3.84 3.44
CA VAL A 164 -27.46 2.84 2.49
C VAL A 164 -28.76 2.26 3.04
N LYS A 165 -29.87 2.52 2.33
CA LYS A 165 -31.13 1.78 2.47
C LYS A 165 -31.05 0.54 1.57
N TRP A 166 -31.29 -0.63 2.15
CA TRP A 166 -31.49 -1.87 1.41
C TRP A 166 -32.91 -1.91 0.84
N ILE A 167 -33.03 -2.27 -0.45
CA ILE A 167 -34.24 -2.86 -1.03
C ILE A 167 -33.91 -4.34 -1.22
#